data_AF-A0A6B1A5S0-F1
#
_entry.id   AF-A0A6B1A5S0-F1
#
_cell.length_a   1.000
_cell.length_b   1.000
_cell.length_c   1.000
_cell.angle_alpha   90.00
_cell.angle_beta   90.00
_cell.angle_gamma   90.00
#
_symmetry.space_group_name_H-M   'P 1'
#
loop_
_entity.id
_entity.type
_entity.pdbx_description
1 polymer ?
#
loop_
_entity_poly.entity_id
_entity_poly.type
_entity_poly.pdbx_seq_one_letter_code
_entity_poly.pdbx_strand_id
1 'polypeptide(L)'
;MAIESLAKAEELLSMEGERRRTISLPDHGVDLQWMSLAYLNKGGFKFHKIRADVIEEAKQENYRVPTELAFDHAYRVLTRLGQGWRYRAEVYPTEDGEVCLDFAKGAGSSVLVLCASDATALCLVNIEGRQRTKRYRNASNLPDDFLRRSLGSLPEKSE
;
A
#
# COMPACT_ATOMS: atom_id res chain seq x y z
N MET A 1 -17.06 -18.03 -6.43
CA MET A 1 -16.05 -17.61 -5.44
C MET A 1 -15.53 -16.19 -5.71
N ALA A 2 -16.40 -15.20 -5.89
CA ALA A 2 -16.00 -13.79 -6.08
C ALA A 2 -16.70 -12.82 -5.11
N ILE A 3 -17.76 -13.30 -4.44
CA ILE A 3 -18.61 -12.56 -3.52
C ILE A 3 -17.96 -12.50 -2.12
N GLU A 4 -17.26 -13.56 -1.71
CA GLU A 4 -16.57 -13.63 -0.41
C GLU A 4 -15.42 -12.62 -0.29
N SER A 5 -14.71 -12.31 -1.37
CA SER A 5 -13.61 -11.33 -1.36
C SER A 5 -14.09 -9.88 -1.29
N LEU A 6 -15.35 -9.60 -1.63
CA LEU A 6 -15.91 -8.24 -1.57
C LEU A 6 -16.43 -7.94 -0.16
N ALA A 7 -17.14 -8.89 0.44
CA ALA A 7 -17.62 -8.78 1.82
C ALA A 7 -16.46 -8.62 2.83
N LYS A 8 -15.35 -9.33 2.62
CA LYS A 8 -14.16 -9.23 3.48
C LYS A 8 -13.41 -7.90 3.31
N ALA A 9 -13.49 -7.28 2.13
CA ALA A 9 -12.92 -5.96 1.89
C ALA A 9 -13.79 -4.85 2.52
N GLU A 10 -15.12 -4.98 2.46
CA GLU A 10 -16.06 -4.07 3.14
C GLU A 10 -15.93 -4.16 4.66
N GLU A 11 -15.65 -5.36 5.21
CA GLU A 11 -15.39 -5.56 6.64
C GLU A 11 -14.11 -4.84 7.11
N LEU A 12 -13.01 -4.95 6.34
CA LEU A 12 -11.76 -4.23 6.63
C LEU A 12 -11.93 -2.71 6.58
N LEU A 13 -12.72 -2.21 5.63
CA LEU A 13 -13.04 -0.78 5.50
C LEU A 13 -14.00 -0.28 6.58
N SER A 14 -14.86 -1.15 7.12
CA SER A 14 -15.76 -0.83 8.25
C SER A 14 -14.99 -0.77 9.59
N MET A 15 -13.99 -1.64 9.78
CA MET A 15 -13.15 -1.68 10.98
C MET A 15 -12.24 -0.46 11.15
N GLU A 16 -11.97 0.31 10.08
CA GLU A 16 -11.26 1.59 10.15
C GLU A 16 -12.05 2.68 10.88
N GLY A 17 -13.39 2.53 10.98
CA GLY A 17 -14.26 3.48 11.68
C GLY A 17 -14.16 3.43 13.22
N GLU A 18 -13.85 2.28 13.81
CA GLU A 18 -13.95 2.06 15.26
C GLU A 18 -12.61 2.03 16.01
N ARG A 19 -11.46 1.96 15.33
CA ARG A 19 -10.13 1.93 15.97
C ARG A 19 -9.52 3.30 16.27
N ARG A 20 -10.30 4.37 16.38
CA ARG A 20 -9.83 5.62 17.01
C ARG A 20 -9.82 5.48 18.53
N ARG A 21 -8.79 4.86 19.08
CA ARG A 21 -8.30 5.27 20.40
C ARG A 21 -7.66 6.64 20.21
N THR A 22 -8.35 7.68 20.64
CA THR A 22 -7.79 9.01 20.83
C THR A 22 -6.63 8.91 21.82
N ILE A 23 -5.40 8.88 21.33
CA ILE A 23 -4.22 9.12 22.16
C ILE A 23 -4.06 10.64 22.24
N SER A 24 -4.48 11.20 23.37
CA SER A 24 -4.15 12.57 23.78
C SER A 24 -2.63 12.63 24.00
N LEU A 25 -1.93 13.45 23.21
CA LEU A 25 -0.55 13.80 23.48
C LEU A 25 -0.50 14.80 24.66
N PRO A 26 0.32 14.58 25.69
CA PRO A 26 0.48 15.55 26.77
C PRO A 26 1.33 16.75 26.30
N ASP A 27 0.92 17.93 26.76
CA ASP A 27 1.71 19.15 26.66
C ASP A 27 3.04 18.99 27.40
N HIS A 28 4.10 19.51 26.76
CA HIS A 28 5.48 19.64 27.24
C HIS A 28 6.44 18.45 26.99
N GLY A 29 7.30 18.65 25.99
CA GLY A 29 8.75 18.41 26.12
C GLY A 29 9.26 16.97 26.07
N VAL A 30 9.79 16.61 24.89
CA VAL A 30 10.83 15.58 24.63
C VAL A 30 10.28 14.13 24.71
N ASP A 31 10.22 13.36 23.62
CA ASP A 31 11.40 12.71 23.04
C ASP A 31 11.30 12.53 21.50
N LEU A 32 12.17 13.26 20.80
CA LEU A 32 12.30 13.29 19.33
C LEU A 32 13.14 12.10 18.80
N GLN A 33 12.91 10.89 19.32
CA GLN A 33 13.66 9.69 18.90
C GLN A 33 12.88 8.71 18.00
N TRP A 34 11.60 8.96 17.70
CA TRP A 34 10.81 8.09 16.80
C TRP A 34 10.22 8.77 15.57
N MET A 35 10.55 10.04 15.33
CA MET A 35 10.17 10.75 14.12
C MET A 35 11.39 11.32 13.39
N SER A 36 11.58 10.84 12.15
CA SER A 36 12.52 11.32 11.14
C SER A 36 14.01 11.00 11.33
N LEU A 37 14.39 9.79 10.94
CA LEU A 37 15.66 9.53 10.25
C LEU A 37 15.34 8.65 9.03
N ALA A 38 15.15 9.27 7.86
CA ALA A 38 16.14 9.31 6.78
C ALA A 38 16.29 7.92 6.11
N TYR A 39 15.97 7.73 4.83
CA TYR A 39 16.76 8.26 3.72
C TYR A 39 15.88 8.47 2.46
N LEU A 40 15.33 9.68 2.34
CA LEU A 40 15.33 10.38 1.06
C LEU A 40 16.78 10.80 0.81
N ASN A 41 17.56 9.99 0.11
CA ASN A 41 18.86 10.45 -0.39
C ASN A 41 19.27 9.61 -1.59
N LYS A 42 19.22 10.25 -2.76
CA LYS A 42 19.88 9.87 -4.02
C LYS A 42 19.74 8.40 -4.46
N GLY A 43 18.64 8.09 -5.17
CA GLY A 43 18.72 7.16 -6.31
C GLY A 43 18.46 5.66 -6.12
N GLY A 44 17.97 5.15 -4.98
CA GLY A 44 17.70 3.72 -4.90
C GLY A 44 16.99 3.26 -3.64
N PHE A 45 15.67 3.04 -3.75
CA PHE A 45 15.00 2.05 -2.90
C PHE A 45 15.63 0.69 -3.23
N LYS A 46 16.47 0.13 -2.36
CA LYS A 46 17.07 -1.19 -2.57
C LYS A 46 16.00 -2.22 -2.18
N PHE A 47 15.50 -2.97 -3.15
CA PHE A 47 14.60 -4.13 -2.99
C PHE A 47 14.80 -4.93 -1.68
N HIS A 48 16.06 -5.18 -1.33
CA HIS A 48 16.48 -5.87 -0.11
C HIS A 48 15.94 -5.26 1.20
N LYS A 49 15.83 -3.93 1.29
CA LYS A 49 15.29 -3.26 2.47
C LYS A 49 13.79 -3.52 2.63
N ILE A 50 13.01 -3.32 1.56
CA ILE A 50 11.56 -3.64 1.55
C ILE A 50 11.36 -5.07 2.03
N ARG A 51 12.11 -6.00 1.43
CA ARG A 51 12.00 -7.42 1.75
C ARG A 51 12.31 -7.71 3.22
N ALA A 52 13.36 -7.11 3.78
CA ALA A 52 13.72 -7.32 5.18
C ALA A 52 12.61 -6.84 6.14
N ASP A 53 12.17 -5.59 5.97
CA ASP A 53 11.17 -4.95 6.83
C ASP A 53 9.85 -5.75 6.79
N VAL A 54 9.37 -6.11 5.60
CA VAL A 54 8.13 -6.88 5.40
C VAL A 54 8.23 -8.31 5.96
N ILE A 55 9.39 -8.96 5.88
CA ILE A 55 9.58 -10.29 6.48
C ILE A 55 9.52 -10.21 8.00
N GLU A 56 10.11 -9.18 8.60
CA GLU A 56 10.09 -8.99 10.04
C GLU A 56 8.68 -8.72 10.54
N GLU A 57 7.94 -7.83 9.88
CA GLU A 57 6.53 -7.54 10.18
C GLU A 57 5.65 -8.79 10.06
N ALA A 58 5.78 -9.57 8.97
CA ALA A 58 5.00 -10.81 8.80
C ALA A 58 5.23 -11.79 9.96
N LYS A 59 6.46 -11.89 10.46
CA LYS A 59 6.78 -12.74 11.62
C LYS A 59 6.18 -12.20 12.91
N GLN A 60 6.21 -10.88 13.12
CA GLN A 60 5.65 -10.24 14.30
C GLN A 60 4.13 -10.41 14.36
N GLU A 61 3.45 -10.35 13.21
CA GLU A 61 2.00 -10.49 13.10
C GLU A 61 1.53 -11.95 12.91
N ASN A 62 2.46 -12.91 12.88
CA ASN A 62 2.19 -14.33 12.64
C ASN A 62 1.50 -14.60 11.28
N TYR A 63 1.85 -13.80 10.28
CA TYR A 63 1.39 -13.92 8.90
C TYR A 63 2.31 -14.81 8.07
N ARG A 64 1.78 -15.23 6.92
CA ARG A 64 2.58 -15.91 5.92
C ARG A 64 3.65 -14.97 5.37
N VAL A 65 4.91 -15.42 5.37
CA VAL A 65 6.00 -14.66 4.75
C VAL A 65 5.77 -14.56 3.23
N PRO A 66 5.75 -13.34 2.65
CA PRO A 66 5.58 -13.18 1.22
C PRO A 66 6.71 -13.83 0.42
N THR A 67 6.35 -14.33 -0.78
CA THR A 67 7.33 -14.95 -1.67
C THR A 67 8.22 -13.92 -2.37
N GLU A 68 9.37 -14.37 -2.87
CA GLU A 68 10.29 -13.52 -3.65
C GLU A 68 9.62 -12.92 -4.91
N LEU A 69 8.66 -13.64 -5.51
CA LEU A 69 7.87 -13.15 -6.64
C LEU A 69 6.93 -12.01 -6.23
N ALA A 70 6.22 -12.15 -5.10
CA ALA A 70 5.35 -11.09 -4.59
C ALA A 70 6.15 -9.80 -4.32
N PHE A 71 7.35 -9.94 -3.74
CA PHE A 71 8.28 -8.83 -3.59
C PHE A 71 8.70 -8.21 -4.92
N ASP A 72 9.11 -9.02 -5.91
CA ASP A 72 9.54 -8.52 -7.23
C ASP A 72 8.41 -7.74 -7.93
N HIS A 73 7.17 -8.25 -7.85
CA HIS A 73 6.01 -7.55 -8.39
C HIS A 73 5.80 -6.18 -7.73
N ALA A 74 5.77 -6.13 -6.39
CA ALA A 74 5.63 -4.89 -5.65
C ALA A 74 6.75 -3.88 -5.96
N TYR A 75 7.99 -4.37 -6.03
CA TYR A 75 9.15 -3.54 -6.36
C TYR A 75 9.09 -2.96 -7.78
N ARG A 76 8.67 -3.76 -8.76
CA ARG A 76 8.48 -3.30 -10.14
C ARG A 76 7.40 -2.25 -10.23
N VAL A 77 6.30 -2.40 -9.49
CA VAL A 77 5.27 -1.36 -9.40
C VAL A 77 5.93 -0.07 -8.94
N LEU A 78 6.48 -0.04 -7.72
CA LEU A 78 7.13 1.14 -7.12
C LEU A 78 8.17 1.80 -8.04
N THR A 79 9.01 1.00 -8.70
CA THR A 79 10.05 1.49 -9.61
C THR A 79 9.46 2.18 -10.85
N ARG A 80 8.39 1.64 -11.42
CA ARG A 80 7.73 2.17 -12.62
C ARG A 80 6.78 3.33 -12.35
N LEU A 81 6.31 3.46 -11.11
CA LEU A 81 5.70 4.70 -10.64
C LEU A 81 6.73 5.83 -10.81
N GLY A 82 7.97 5.60 -10.38
CA GLY A 82 9.10 6.50 -10.59
C GLY A 82 9.24 7.53 -9.47
N GLN A 83 10.37 8.25 -9.46
CA GLN A 83 10.77 9.13 -8.35
C GLN A 83 10.01 10.46 -8.26
N GLY A 84 9.10 10.76 -9.20
CA GLY A 84 8.35 12.02 -9.24
C GLY A 84 7.03 12.02 -8.47
N TRP A 85 6.80 10.99 -7.64
CA TRP A 85 5.49 10.75 -7.05
C TRP A 85 5.36 11.46 -5.72
N ARG A 86 4.25 12.19 -5.58
CA ARG A 86 4.01 13.13 -4.47
C ARG A 86 3.67 12.43 -3.16
N TYR A 87 3.31 11.14 -3.22
CA TYR A 87 2.89 10.33 -2.08
C TYR A 87 3.90 9.23 -1.83
N ARG A 88 4.25 9.02 -0.55
CA ARG A 88 5.04 7.86 -0.13
C ARG A 88 4.13 6.65 -0.06
N ALA A 89 4.63 5.51 -0.51
CA ALA A 89 3.98 4.23 -0.28
C ALA A 89 4.46 3.67 1.06
N GLU A 90 3.53 3.20 1.88
CA GLU A 90 3.82 2.22 2.93
C GLU A 90 3.76 0.83 2.32
N VAL A 91 4.61 -0.07 2.81
CA VAL A 91 4.78 -1.41 2.24
C VAL A 91 4.82 -2.43 3.37
N TYR A 92 3.86 -3.33 3.39
CA TYR A 92 3.67 -4.30 4.47
C TYR A 92 3.12 -5.63 3.92
N PRO A 93 3.30 -6.75 4.65
CA PRO A 93 2.77 -8.05 4.24
C PRO A 93 1.26 -8.14 4.52
N THR A 94 0.59 -9.06 3.85
CA THR A 94 -0.77 -9.48 4.21
C THR A 94 -0.77 -10.87 4.83
N GLU A 95 -1.88 -11.23 5.49
CA GLU A 95 -2.08 -12.58 6.07
C GLU A 95 -1.95 -13.69 5.01
N ASP A 96 -2.41 -13.43 3.79
CA ASP A 96 -2.40 -14.36 2.66
C ASP A 96 -1.03 -14.47 1.95
N GLY A 97 -0.05 -13.64 2.37
CA GLY A 97 1.32 -13.65 1.85
C GLY A 97 1.52 -12.80 0.58
N GLU A 98 0.65 -11.84 0.33
CA GLU A 98 0.90 -10.76 -0.63
C GLU A 98 1.76 -9.65 -0.02
N VAL A 99 2.24 -8.77 -0.89
CA VAL A 99 2.82 -7.49 -0.49
C VAL A 99 1.80 -6.39 -0.80
N CYS A 100 1.40 -5.64 0.22
CA CYS A 100 0.54 -4.46 0.08
C CYS A 100 1.40 -3.22 -0.17
N LEU A 101 0.98 -2.38 -1.11
CA LEU A 101 1.48 -1.02 -1.31
C LEU A 101 0.35 -0.05 -0.97
N ASP A 102 0.50 0.72 0.09
CA ASP A 102 -0.48 1.70 0.53
C ASP A 102 -0.03 3.12 0.19
N PHE A 103 -0.79 3.78 -0.67
CA PHE A 103 -0.60 5.18 -1.03
C PHE A 103 -1.70 6.04 -0.37
N ALA A 104 -1.44 6.48 0.85
CA ALA A 104 -2.31 7.43 1.54
C ALA A 104 -2.30 8.81 0.83
N LYS A 105 -3.50 9.35 0.53
CA LYS A 105 -3.69 10.65 -0.13
C LYS A 105 -4.30 11.73 0.76
N GLY A 106 -4.65 11.40 2.01
CA GLY A 106 -5.27 12.31 2.97
C GLY A 106 -6.33 11.60 3.82
N ALA A 107 -7.05 12.35 4.65
CA ALA A 107 -8.08 11.78 5.52
C ALA A 107 -9.16 11.06 4.68
N GLY A 108 -9.26 9.74 4.85
CA GLY A 108 -10.26 8.91 4.17
C GLY A 108 -10.03 8.68 2.68
N SER A 109 -8.82 8.94 2.18
CA SER A 109 -8.45 8.63 0.79
C SER A 109 -7.14 7.85 0.71
N SER A 110 -7.20 6.65 0.13
CA SER A 110 -6.07 5.73 -0.02
C SER A 110 -6.17 4.96 -1.33
N VAL A 111 -5.02 4.52 -1.82
CA VAL A 111 -4.93 3.55 -2.91
C VAL A 111 -4.08 2.39 -2.42
N LEU A 112 -4.66 1.21 -2.38
CA LEU A 112 -3.95 -0.02 -2.03
C LEU A 112 -3.66 -0.82 -3.31
N VAL A 113 -2.47 -1.39 -3.39
CA VAL A 113 -2.10 -2.35 -4.43
C VAL A 113 -1.56 -3.61 -3.77
N LEU A 114 -2.29 -4.71 -3.90
CA LEU A 114 -1.86 -6.02 -3.44
C LEU A 114 -1.16 -6.75 -4.58
N CYS A 115 0.07 -7.18 -4.35
CA CYS A 115 0.88 -7.96 -5.29
C CYS A 115 1.03 -9.39 -4.79
N ALA A 116 0.43 -10.35 -5.50
CA ALA A 116 0.45 -11.76 -5.14
C ALA A 116 1.61 -12.51 -5.81
N SER A 117 1.89 -13.71 -5.30
CA SER A 117 2.97 -14.58 -5.79
C SER A 117 2.73 -15.18 -7.19
N ASP A 118 1.47 -15.28 -7.61
CA ASP A 118 1.04 -15.85 -8.89
C ASP A 118 1.01 -14.81 -10.03
N ALA A 119 1.69 -13.69 -9.84
CA ALA A 119 1.67 -12.52 -10.68
C ALA A 119 0.30 -11.83 -10.79
N THR A 120 -0.73 -12.17 -10.01
CA THR A 120 -1.94 -11.35 -9.96
C THR A 120 -1.74 -10.11 -9.11
N ALA A 121 -2.57 -9.09 -9.36
CA ALA A 121 -2.62 -7.91 -8.50
C ALA A 121 -4.06 -7.41 -8.32
N LEU A 122 -4.31 -6.77 -7.19
CA LEU A 122 -5.56 -6.09 -6.89
C LEU A 122 -5.26 -4.64 -6.56
N CYS A 123 -5.99 -3.71 -7.17
CA CYS A 123 -5.95 -2.31 -6.81
C CYS A 123 -7.30 -1.91 -6.21
N LEU A 124 -7.26 -1.39 -4.99
CA LEU A 124 -8.39 -0.84 -4.25
C LEU A 124 -8.16 0.66 -4.11
N VAL A 125 -9.17 1.46 -4.44
CA VAL A 125 -9.08 2.91 -4.42
C VAL A 125 -10.25 3.41 -3.60
N ASN A 126 -9.97 4.13 -2.52
CA ASN A 126 -10.95 4.90 -1.77
C ASN A 126 -10.59 6.38 -1.92
N ILE A 127 -11.48 7.18 -2.49
CA ILE A 127 -11.30 8.64 -2.58
C ILE A 127 -12.59 9.29 -2.13
N GLU A 128 -12.53 10.02 -1.02
CA GLU A 128 -13.68 10.75 -0.45
C GLU A 128 -14.92 9.86 -0.29
N GLY A 129 -14.73 8.62 0.19
CA GLY A 129 -15.79 7.63 0.40
C GLY A 129 -16.25 6.91 -0.87
N ARG A 130 -15.70 7.22 -2.04
CA ARG A 130 -15.97 6.48 -3.28
C ARG A 130 -14.96 5.36 -3.47
N GLN A 131 -15.45 4.13 -3.46
CA GLN A 131 -14.63 2.94 -3.64
C GLN A 131 -14.62 2.47 -5.10
N ARG A 132 -13.43 2.17 -5.62
CA ARG A 132 -13.22 1.59 -6.94
C ARG A 132 -12.20 0.47 -6.84
N THR A 133 -12.43 -0.60 -7.60
CA THR A 133 -11.58 -1.79 -7.56
C THR A 133 -11.23 -2.24 -8.96
N LYS A 134 -9.97 -2.63 -9.17
CA LYS A 134 -9.52 -3.25 -10.41
C LYS A 134 -8.63 -4.46 -10.14
N ARG A 135 -8.95 -5.57 -10.79
CA ARG A 135 -8.18 -6.82 -10.74
C ARG A 135 -7.29 -6.96 -11.96
N TYR A 136 -6.08 -7.45 -11.76
CA TYR A 136 -5.09 -7.68 -12.79
C TYR A 136 -4.70 -9.15 -12.79
N ARG A 137 -4.82 -9.80 -13.95
CA ARG A 137 -4.27 -11.15 -14.15
C ARG A 137 -2.74 -11.18 -14.22
N ASN A 138 -2.12 -10.02 -14.40
CA ASN A 138 -0.67 -9.87 -14.44
C ASN A 138 -0.27 -8.50 -13.85
N ALA A 139 0.43 -8.51 -12.72
CA ALA A 139 0.96 -7.37 -11.99
C ALA A 139 2.00 -6.61 -12.82
N SER A 140 2.61 -7.25 -13.82
CA SER A 140 3.50 -6.59 -14.78
C SER A 140 2.77 -5.58 -15.67
N ASN A 141 1.43 -5.54 -15.68
CA ASN A 141 0.66 -4.49 -16.35
C ASN A 141 0.58 -3.20 -15.51
N LEU A 142 0.98 -3.25 -14.25
CA LEU A 142 1.01 -2.09 -13.38
C LEU A 142 2.36 -1.35 -13.49
N PRO A 143 2.34 -0.03 -13.24
CA PRO A 143 1.15 0.83 -13.15
C PRO A 143 0.54 1.17 -14.52
N ASP A 144 -0.77 1.03 -14.62
CA ASP A 144 -1.57 1.46 -15.76
C ASP A 144 -2.25 2.83 -15.51
N ASP A 145 -3.06 3.28 -16.46
CA ASP A 145 -3.82 4.53 -16.35
C ASP A 145 -4.75 4.59 -15.14
N PHE A 146 -5.35 3.46 -14.75
CA PHE A 146 -6.26 3.41 -13.61
C PHE A 146 -5.51 3.74 -12.31
N LEU A 147 -4.39 3.05 -12.06
CA LEU A 147 -3.57 3.30 -10.87
C LEU A 147 -2.99 4.72 -10.91
N ARG A 148 -2.48 5.15 -12.07
CA ARG A 148 -1.88 6.49 -12.25
C ARG A 148 -2.88 7.62 -11.99
N ARG A 149 -4.12 7.55 -12.50
CA ARG A 149 -5.17 8.55 -12.24
C ARG A 149 -5.61 8.54 -10.78
N SER A 150 -5.77 7.34 -10.19
CA SER A 150 -6.17 7.20 -8.79
C SER A 150 -5.16 7.87 -7.86
N LEU A 151 -3.88 7.83 -8.24
CA LEU A 151 -2.78 8.49 -7.53
C LEU A 151 -2.58 9.97 -7.91
N GLY A 152 -3.39 10.50 -8.83
CA GLY A 152 -3.33 11.90 -9.28
C GLY A 152 -2.14 12.21 -10.18
N SER A 153 -1.51 11.20 -10.79
CA SER A 153 -0.38 11.38 -11.73
C SER A 153 -0.82 11.63 -13.18
N LEU A 154 -2.11 11.46 -13.47
CA LEU A 154 -2.76 11.87 -14.72
C LEU A 154 -4.01 12.68 -14.35
N PRO A 155 -4.31 13.80 -15.06
CA PRO A 155 -5.56 14.52 -14.84
C PRO A 155 -6.75 13.59 -15.07
N GLU A 156 -7.81 13.72 -14.27
CA GLU A 156 -9.07 13.03 -14.55
C GLU A 156 -9.54 13.44 -15.94
N LYS A 157 -9.85 12.47 -16.80
CA LYS A 157 -10.55 12.79 -18.05
C LYS A 157 -11.91 13.33 -17.63
N SER A 158 -12.12 14.62 -17.86
CA SER A 158 -13.45 15.21 -17.85
C SER A 158 -14.25 14.54 -18.96
N GLU A 159 -15.23 13.71 -18.59
CA GLU A 159 -16.30 13.24 -19.48
C GLU A 159 -17.44 14.24 -19.49
#